data_AF-A0A0B1YA42-F1
#
_entry.id   AF-A0A0B1YA42-F1
#
_cell.length_a   1.000
_cell.length_b   1.000
_cell.length_c   1.000
_cell.angle_alpha   90.00
_cell.angle_beta   90.00
_cell.angle_gamma   90.00
#
_symmetry.space_group_name_H-M   'P 1'
#
loop_
_entity.id
_entity.type
_entity.pdbx_description
1 polymer ?
#
loop_
_entity_poly.entity_id
_entity_poly.type
_entity_poly.pdbx_seq_one_letter_code
_entity_poly.pdbx_strand_id
1 'polypeptide(L)'
;MKTLYLAVGLAQLVLILASGLLRSVAWDGVDLSNDVDNFPPLAYASFYAFIGWGLTIPIAGGLAIWDKKNRSMIVLFLVALLPSAEFFLWLFAFF
;
A
#
# COMPACT_ATOMS: atom_id res chain seq x y z
N MET A 1 11.17 20.14 -4.01
CA MET A 1 10.23 19.84 -2.90
C MET A 1 8.92 19.24 -3.44
N LYS A 2 8.11 19.97 -4.23
CA LYS A 2 6.83 19.45 -4.77
C LYS A 2 6.95 18.15 -5.59
N THR A 3 7.98 18.00 -6.41
CA THR A 3 8.23 16.81 -7.24
C THR A 3 8.50 15.55 -6.41
N LEU A 4 9.07 15.72 -5.21
CA LEU A 4 9.42 14.62 -4.30
C LEU A 4 8.14 14.06 -3.64
N TYR A 5 7.19 14.92 -3.28
CA TYR A 5 5.88 14.49 -2.76
C TYR A 5 5.03 13.80 -3.83
N LEU A 6 5.10 14.29 -5.08
CA LEU A 6 4.48 13.62 -6.22
C LEU A 6 5.09 12.23 -6.47
N ALA A 7 6.41 12.11 -6.39
CA ALA A 7 7.09 10.82 -6.54
C ALA A 7 6.70 9.83 -5.43
N VAL A 8 6.66 10.28 -4.17
CA VAL A 8 6.22 9.42 -3.04
C VAL A 8 4.75 9.02 -3.19
N GLY A 9 3.87 9.96 -3.56
CA GLY A 9 2.45 9.67 -3.79
C GLY A 9 2.22 8.72 -4.96
N LEU A 10 2.97 8.86 -6.05
CA LEU A 10 2.93 7.92 -7.18
C LEU A 10 3.46 6.55 -6.79
N ALA A 11 4.58 6.47 -6.06
CA ALA A 11 5.10 5.20 -5.56
C ALA A 11 4.10 4.51 -4.65
N GLN A 12 3.43 5.24 -3.75
CA GLN A 12 2.36 4.73 -2.91
C GLN A 12 1.19 4.21 -3.75
N LEU A 13 0.72 4.97 -4.74
CA LEU A 13 -0.36 4.54 -5.64
C LEU A 13 -0.01 3.27 -6.40
N VAL A 14 1.20 3.16 -6.94
CA VAL A 14 1.68 1.98 -7.66
C VAL A 14 1.73 0.77 -6.73
N LEU A 15 2.23 0.92 -5.51
CA LEU A 15 2.30 -0.16 -4.53
C LEU A 15 0.91 -0.62 -4.07
N ILE A 16 -0.03 0.31 -3.85
CA ILE A 16 -1.42 0.03 -3.50
C ILE A 16 -2.12 -0.73 -4.64
N LEU A 17 -2.00 -0.24 -5.88
CA LEU A 17 -2.61 -0.89 -7.04
C LEU A 17 -1.97 -2.27 -7.31
N ALA A 18 -0.66 -2.40 -7.17
CA ALA A 18 0.04 -3.67 -7.31
C ALA A 18 -0.40 -4.65 -6.22
N SER A 19 -0.45 -4.23 -4.95
CA SER A 19 -0.94 -5.01 -3.81
C SER A 19 -2.35 -5.53 -4.08
N GLY A 20 -3.28 -4.64 -4.46
CA GLY A 20 -4.67 -4.95 -4.74
C GLY A 20 -4.86 -5.89 -5.93
N LEU A 21 -4.20 -5.63 -7.06
CA LEU A 21 -4.29 -6.47 -8.26
C LEU A 21 -3.70 -7.86 -8.03
N LEU A 22 -2.49 -7.93 -7.47
CA LEU A 22 -1.84 -9.20 -7.14
C LEU A 22 -2.68 -10.03 -6.18
N ARG A 23 -3.34 -9.37 -5.22
CA ARG A 23 -4.26 -10.04 -4.29
C ARG A 23 -5.51 -10.57 -5.00
N SER A 24 -6.16 -9.78 -5.85
CA SER A 24 -7.36 -10.21 -6.57
C SER A 24 -7.12 -11.45 -7.43
N VAL A 25 -5.93 -11.55 -8.03
CA VAL A 25 -5.50 -12.70 -8.83
C VAL A 25 -5.07 -13.86 -7.91
N ALA A 26 -4.41 -13.57 -6.79
CA ALA A 26 -3.96 -14.60 -5.87
C ALA A 26 -5.13 -15.34 -5.22
N TRP A 27 -6.21 -14.63 -4.85
CA TRP A 27 -7.38 -15.20 -4.18
C TRP A 27 -8.12 -16.23 -5.04
N ASP A 28 -8.14 -16.06 -6.36
CA ASP A 28 -8.74 -17.03 -7.29
C ASP A 28 -7.99 -18.38 -7.29
N GLY A 29 -6.73 -18.38 -6.85
CA GLY A 29 -5.89 -19.57 -6.72
C GLY A 29 -5.74 -20.13 -5.31
N VAL A 30 -6.39 -19.54 -4.29
CA VAL A 30 -6.30 -20.03 -2.91
C VAL A 30 -7.34 -21.13 -2.69
N ASP A 31 -6.89 -22.39 -2.73
CA ASP A 31 -7.67 -23.51 -2.21
C ASP A 31 -7.43 -23.65 -0.70
N LEU A 32 -8.29 -23.00 0.10
CA LEU A 32 -8.23 -23.03 1.57
C LEU A 32 -8.41 -24.45 2.16
N SER A 33 -8.75 -25.45 1.34
CA SER A 33 -8.92 -26.84 1.76
C SER A 33 -7.65 -27.70 1.66
N ASN A 34 -6.63 -27.25 0.92
CA ASN A 34 -5.40 -27.98 0.68
C ASN A 34 -4.18 -27.15 1.11
N ASP A 35 -3.66 -27.45 2.30
CA ASP A 35 -2.37 -27.01 2.85
C ASP A 35 -2.09 -25.50 2.90
N VAL A 36 -2.00 -24.99 4.14
CA VAL A 36 -1.45 -23.67 4.49
C VAL A 36 -0.03 -23.46 3.94
N ASP A 37 0.68 -24.54 3.60
CA ASP A 37 2.04 -24.50 3.04
C ASP A 37 2.11 -24.19 1.54
N ASN A 38 1.00 -24.23 0.79
CA ASN A 38 0.95 -23.92 -0.65
C ASN A 38 0.33 -22.56 -0.95
N PHE A 39 0.74 -21.52 -0.21
CA PHE A 39 0.32 -20.15 -0.52
C PHE A 39 0.86 -19.72 -1.91
N PRO A 40 0.01 -19.17 -2.80
CA PRO A 40 0.47 -18.79 -4.13
C PRO A 40 1.60 -17.76 -4.07
N PRO A 41 2.64 -17.84 -4.93
CA PRO A 41 3.71 -16.84 -5.01
C PRO A 41 3.20 -15.40 -5.20
N LEU A 42 2.05 -15.26 -5.87
CA LEU A 42 1.34 -13.99 -6.06
C LEU A 42 0.82 -13.39 -4.74
N ALA A 43 0.41 -14.22 -3.78
CA ALA A 43 -0.01 -13.76 -2.46
C ALA A 43 1.18 -13.21 -1.66
N TYR A 44 2.35 -13.85 -1.73
CA TYR A 44 3.59 -13.32 -1.14
C TYR A 44 3.99 -11.99 -1.79
N ALA A 45 3.90 -11.88 -3.12
CA ALA A 45 4.19 -10.63 -3.84
C ALA A 45 3.23 -9.49 -3.43
N SER A 46 1.94 -9.79 -3.25
CA SER A 46 0.96 -8.84 -2.70
C SER A 46 1.34 -8.39 -1.28
N PHE A 47 1.73 -9.33 -0.41
CA PHE A 47 2.15 -9.03 0.95
C PHE A 47 3.43 -8.17 1.00
N TYR A 48 4.41 -8.44 0.13
CA TYR A 48 5.59 -7.59 0.01
C TYR A 48 5.27 -6.19 -0.52
N ALA A 49 4.31 -6.07 -1.45
CA ALA A 49 3.82 -4.76 -1.91
C ALA A 49 3.14 -4.00 -0.78
N PHE A 50 2.36 -4.68 0.07
CA PHE A 50 1.75 -4.11 1.28
C PHE A 50 2.80 -3.65 2.30
N ILE A 51 3.82 -4.46 2.60
CA ILE A 51 4.92 -4.06 3.49
C ILE A 51 5.70 -2.88 2.90
N GLY A 52 6.03 -2.96 1.61
CA GLY A 52 6.76 -1.90 0.90
C GLY A 52 5.98 -0.59 0.92
N TRP A 53 4.67 -0.66 0.75
CA TRP A 53 3.77 0.47 0.94
C TRP A 53 3.79 0.98 2.40
N GLY A 54 3.72 0.10 3.40
CA GLY A 54 3.80 0.48 4.81
C GLY A 54 5.08 1.25 5.17
N LEU A 55 6.21 0.90 4.55
CA LEU A 55 7.49 1.61 4.70
C LEU A 55 7.47 3.04 4.13
N THR A 56 6.57 3.36 3.21
CA THR A 56 6.44 4.74 2.68
C THR A 56 5.79 5.70 3.68
N ILE A 57 5.02 5.20 4.64
CA ILE A 57 4.34 6.01 5.67
C ILE A 57 5.34 6.74 6.60
N PRO A 58 6.33 6.06 7.24
CA PRO A 58 7.31 6.77 8.06
C PRO A 58 8.18 7.73 7.24
N ILE A 59 8.45 7.42 5.96
CA ILE A 59 9.16 8.33 5.05
C ILE A 59 8.33 9.61 4.83
N ALA A 60 7.03 9.49 4.56
CA ALA A 60 6.12 10.63 4.46
C ALA A 60 5.99 11.39 5.79
N GLY A 61 5.98 10.69 6.92
CA GLY A 61 6.01 11.29 8.26
C GLY A 61 7.27 12.13 8.51
N GLY A 62 8.44 11.62 8.13
CA GLY A 62 9.71 12.35 8.19
C GLY A 62 9.69 13.61 7.33
N LEU A 63 9.16 13.51 6.10
CA LEU A 63 8.98 14.66 5.20
C LEU A 63 8.02 15.70 5.78
N ALA A 64 6.95 15.29 6.47
CA ALA A 64 5.99 16.18 7.12
C ALA A 64 6.61 16.95 8.30
N ILE A 65 7.54 16.34 9.03
CA ILE A 65 8.29 17.00 10.12
C ILE A 65 9.26 18.04 9.54
N TRP A 66 9.91 17.71 8.42
CA TRP A 66 10.94 18.54 7.81
C TRP A 66 10.35 19.72 7.01
N ASP A 67 9.29 19.51 6.23
CA ASP A 67 8.62 20.58 5.48
C ASP A 67 7.30 21.02 6.15
N LYS A 68 7.44 21.94 7.11
CA LYS A 68 6.32 22.52 7.86
C LYS A 68 5.32 23.27 6.97
N LYS A 69 5.74 23.77 5.80
CA LYS A 69 4.88 24.55 4.88
C LYS A 69 3.88 23.66 4.15
N ASN A 70 4.28 22.43 3.83
CA ASN A 70 3.43 21.45 3.12
C ASN A 70 2.95 20.30 4.02
N ARG A 71 3.23 20.37 5.32
CA ARG A 71 2.94 19.34 6.33
C ARG A 71 1.52 18.80 6.26
N SER A 72 0.52 19.68 6.19
CA SER A 72 -0.90 19.29 6.16
C SER A 72 -1.22 18.45 4.93
N MET A 73 -0.67 18.80 3.76
CA MET A 73 -0.88 18.08 2.51
C MET A 73 -0.19 16.72 2.53
N ILE A 74 1.04 16.65 3.06
CA ILE A 74 1.80 15.40 3.22
C ILE A 74 1.04 14.44 4.14
N VAL A 75 0.57 14.93 5.30
CA VAL A 75 -0.17 14.08 6.25
C VAL A 75 -1.50 13.64 5.66
N LEU A 76 -2.28 14.56 5.09
CA LEU A 76 -3.60 14.21 4.53
C LEU A 76 -3.48 13.20 3.38
N PHE A 77 -2.58 13.41 2.42
CA PHE A 77 -2.51 12.55 1.25
C PHE A 77 -1.64 11.31 1.45
N LEU A 78 -0.44 11.46 1.99
CA LEU A 78 0.56 10.38 2.04
C LEU A 78 0.48 9.54 3.33
N VAL A 79 -0.14 10.06 4.39
CA VAL A 79 -0.22 9.41 5.71
C VAL A 79 -1.65 9.04 6.12
N ALA A 80 -2.69 9.67 5.56
CA ALA A 80 -4.07 9.36 5.90
C ALA A 80 -4.83 8.76 4.72
N LEU A 81 -4.90 9.45 3.58
CA LEU A 81 -5.78 9.09 2.47
C LEU A 81 -5.33 7.84 1.73
N LEU A 82 -4.07 7.76 1.30
CA LEU A 82 -3.53 6.57 0.64
C LEU A 82 -3.53 5.33 1.56
N PRO A 83 -3.18 5.45 2.85
CA PRO A 83 -3.40 4.36 3.81
C PRO A 83 -4.82 3.94 4.05
N SER A 84 -5.75 4.89 4.07
CA SER A 84 -7.16 4.56 4.17
C SER A 84 -7.62 3.82 2.91
N ALA A 85 -7.17 4.22 1.72
CA ALA A 85 -7.49 3.54 0.47
C ALA A 85 -6.97 2.09 0.44
N GLU A 86 -5.73 1.83 0.87
CA GLU A 86 -5.21 0.46 0.99
C GLU A 86 -5.99 -0.36 2.02
N PHE A 87 -6.31 0.23 3.17
CA PHE A 87 -7.13 -0.41 4.20
C PHE A 87 -8.51 -0.79 3.67
N PHE A 88 -9.19 0.11 2.95
CA PHE A 88 -10.49 -0.17 2.34
C PHE A 88 -10.39 -1.20 1.22
N LEU A 89 -9.35 -1.15 0.38
CA LEU A 89 -9.11 -2.19 -0.61
C LEU A 89 -8.96 -3.54 0.07
N TRP A 90 -8.19 -3.62 1.17
CA TRP A 90 -8.07 -4.82 1.97
C TRP A 90 -9.42 -5.32 2.47
N LEU A 91 -10.20 -4.42 3.08
CA LEU A 91 -11.47 -4.76 3.69
C LEU A 91 -12.53 -5.19 2.66
N PHE A 92 -12.61 -4.54 1.50
CA PHE A 92 -13.64 -4.81 0.50
C PHE A 92 -13.31 -5.94 -0.47
N ALA A 93 -12.03 -6.20 -0.78
CA ALA A 93 -11.69 -7.36 -1.62
C ALA A 93 -11.65 -8.69 -0.83
N PHE A 94 -12.09 -8.68 0.43
CA PHE A 94 -12.40 -9.87 1.23
C PHE A 94 -13.90 -10.22 1.24
N PHE A 95 -14.77 -9.37 0.66
CA PHE A 95 -16.22 -9.59 0.56
C PHE A 95 -16.65 -9.90 -0.88
#